data_AF-A0A0R0H9M6-F1
#
_entry.id   AF-A0A0R0H9M6-F1
#
_cell.length_a   1.000
_cell.length_b   1.000
_cell.length_c   1.000
_cell.angle_alpha   90.00
_cell.angle_beta   90.00
_cell.angle_gamma   90.00
#
_symmetry.space_group_name_H-M   'P 1'
#
loop_
_entity.id
_entity.type
_entity.pdbx_description
1 polymer ?
#
loop_
_entity_poly.entity_id
_entity_poly.type
_entity_poly.pdbx_seq_one_letter_code
_entity_poly.pdbx_strand_id
1 'polypeptide(L)'
;MLQLLYAVIFAEMFVIVSFLFKTPARKLVIVTLDRLKRGRGPVVVKTVAATLLVVLASSLYSIAKIRHRNLDAPVANPTDQVLVYKHMLEASLMGFVLFLSLMIDRLHHYIRELRLLRKAMEAAKKQSRSFEGGKSVSAAEHKALVEEIAMLKPKIEKLESECEMEASKAKALETEVEALRKQSEGFLMEYDRLLADNQNLRSQGALRHGPDKRELCQVTHSEWVYIA
;
A
#
# COMPACT_ATOMS: atom_id res chain seq x y z
N MET A 1 -57.33 -24.54 -21.32
CA MET A 1 -56.52 -24.07 -20.17
C MET A 1 -55.42 -25.05 -19.80
N LEU A 2 -55.71 -26.32 -19.48
CA LEU A 2 -54.69 -27.33 -19.16
C LEU A 2 -53.51 -27.41 -20.16
N GLN A 3 -53.74 -27.42 -21.47
CA GLN A 3 -52.65 -27.43 -22.47
C GLN A 3 -51.72 -26.22 -22.36
N LEU A 4 -52.26 -25.01 -22.15
CA LEU A 4 -51.46 -23.79 -21.96
C LEU A 4 -50.63 -23.88 -20.68
N LEU A 5 -51.27 -24.36 -19.60
CA LEU A 5 -50.65 -24.60 -18.31
C LEU A 5 -49.47 -25.59 -18.40
N TYR A 6 -49.63 -26.70 -19.12
CA TYR A 6 -48.54 -27.63 -19.40
C TYR A 6 -47.41 -27.00 -20.23
N ALA A 7 -47.75 -26.18 -21.23
CA ALA A 7 -46.76 -25.49 -22.04
C ALA A 7 -45.93 -24.49 -21.21
N VAL A 8 -46.56 -23.78 -20.27
CA VAL A 8 -45.86 -22.88 -19.34
C VAL A 8 -44.92 -23.66 -18.42
N ILE A 9 -45.38 -24.77 -17.81
CA ILE A 9 -44.50 -25.62 -16.99
C ILE A 9 -43.32 -26.14 -17.81
N PHE A 10 -43.55 -26.58 -19.05
CA PHE A 10 -42.47 -27.06 -19.91
C PHE A 10 -41.45 -25.96 -20.20
N ALA A 11 -41.90 -24.73 -20.46
CA ALA A 11 -41.03 -23.58 -20.63
C ALA A 11 -40.26 -23.23 -19.35
N GLU A 12 -40.90 -23.28 -18.18
CA GLU A 12 -40.26 -23.05 -16.88
C GLU A 12 -39.19 -24.11 -16.58
N MET A 13 -39.51 -25.38 -16.82
CA MET A 13 -38.55 -26.49 -16.72
C MET A 13 -37.36 -26.29 -17.66
N PHE A 14 -37.60 -25.85 -18.90
CA PHE A 14 -36.53 -25.54 -19.84
C PHE A 14 -35.60 -24.42 -19.34
N VAL A 15 -36.16 -23.37 -18.72
CA VAL A 15 -35.37 -22.29 -18.10
C VAL A 15 -34.51 -22.82 -16.95
N ILE A 16 -35.10 -23.63 -16.06
CA ILE A 16 -34.39 -24.22 -14.90
C ILE A 16 -33.26 -25.14 -15.39
N VAL A 17 -33.53 -26.01 -16.36
CA VAL A 17 -32.53 -26.91 -16.95
C VAL A 17 -31.41 -26.12 -17.63
N SER A 18 -31.75 -25.06 -18.38
CA SER A 18 -30.77 -24.15 -18.99
C SER A 18 -29.88 -23.45 -17.95
N PHE A 19 -30.39 -23.22 -16.74
CA PHE A 19 -29.60 -22.70 -15.63
C PHE A 19 -28.68 -23.74 -15.00
N LEU A 20 -29.12 -25.00 -14.87
CA LEU A 20 -28.31 -26.08 -14.30
C LEU A 20 -27.12 -26.42 -15.19
N PHE A 21 -27.33 -26.54 -16.51
CA PHE A 21 -26.25 -26.81 -17.43
C PHE A 21 -25.30 -25.60 -17.54
N LYS A 22 -23.99 -25.85 -17.49
CA LYS A 22 -22.92 -24.85 -17.71
C LYS A 22 -22.79 -24.48 -19.19
N THR A 23 -23.91 -24.41 -19.92
CA THR A 23 -23.94 -24.15 -21.36
C THR A 23 -23.98 -22.64 -21.63
N PRO A 24 -23.56 -22.19 -22.84
CA PRO A 24 -23.64 -20.79 -23.26
C PRO A 24 -25.07 -20.23 -23.22
N ALA A 25 -26.09 -21.09 -23.26
CA ALA A 25 -27.49 -20.74 -23.05
C ALA A 25 -27.72 -19.93 -21.76
N ARG A 26 -26.93 -20.20 -20.71
CA ARG A 26 -26.93 -19.43 -19.46
C ARG A 26 -26.75 -17.93 -19.74
N LYS A 27 -25.84 -17.54 -20.64
CA LYS A 27 -25.64 -16.11 -20.98
C LYS A 27 -26.90 -15.51 -21.62
N LEU A 28 -27.53 -16.22 -22.57
CA LEU A 28 -28.74 -15.75 -23.26
C LEU A 28 -29.91 -15.56 -22.29
N VAL A 29 -30.23 -16.60 -21.50
CA VAL A 29 -31.33 -16.58 -20.52
C VAL A 29 -31.14 -15.44 -19.52
N ILE A 30 -29.89 -15.13 -19.15
CA ILE A 30 -29.67 -14.00 -18.26
C ILE A 30 -29.86 -12.67 -18.97
N VAL A 31 -29.29 -12.47 -20.16
CA VAL A 31 -29.41 -11.17 -20.84
C VAL A 31 -30.88 -10.80 -21.06
N THR A 32 -31.73 -11.78 -21.38
CA THR A 32 -33.17 -11.57 -21.52
C THR A 32 -33.83 -11.24 -20.17
N LEU A 33 -33.55 -11.99 -19.10
CA LEU A 33 -34.11 -11.73 -17.77
C LEU A 33 -33.61 -10.41 -17.15
N ASP A 34 -32.33 -10.06 -17.32
CA ASP A 34 -31.75 -8.80 -16.84
C ASP A 34 -32.46 -7.61 -17.49
N ARG A 35 -32.72 -7.67 -18.80
CA ARG A 35 -33.48 -6.62 -19.50
C ARG A 35 -34.88 -6.43 -18.90
N LEU A 36 -35.54 -7.53 -18.54
CA LEU A 36 -36.88 -7.50 -17.97
C LEU A 36 -36.91 -6.93 -16.54
N LYS A 37 -35.87 -7.17 -15.74
CA LYS A 37 -35.88 -6.85 -14.30
C LYS A 37 -35.03 -5.66 -13.86
N ARG A 38 -34.15 -5.11 -14.70
CA ARG A 38 -33.18 -4.08 -14.26
C ARG A 38 -33.80 -2.77 -13.78
N GLY A 39 -35.09 -2.52 -14.02
CA GLY A 39 -35.76 -1.27 -13.63
C GLY A 39 -36.35 -1.19 -12.21
N ARG A 40 -36.51 -2.31 -11.47
CA ARG A 40 -37.35 -2.30 -10.25
C ARG A 40 -36.78 -3.23 -9.16
N GLY A 41 -35.67 -2.79 -8.54
CA GLY A 41 -34.76 -3.63 -7.76
C GLY A 41 -35.33 -4.28 -6.48
N PRO A 42 -35.72 -3.53 -5.42
CA PRO A 42 -36.05 -4.14 -4.13
C PRO A 42 -37.53 -4.07 -3.73
N VAL A 43 -38.21 -2.96 -4.05
CA VAL A 43 -39.60 -2.71 -3.61
C VAL A 43 -40.55 -3.71 -4.24
N VAL A 44 -40.37 -3.99 -5.53
CA VAL A 44 -41.22 -4.92 -6.26
C VAL A 44 -41.07 -6.34 -5.73
N VAL A 45 -39.88 -6.75 -5.29
CA VAL A 45 -39.70 -8.08 -4.70
C VAL A 45 -40.52 -8.23 -3.42
N LYS A 46 -40.53 -7.20 -2.57
CA LYS A 46 -41.32 -7.20 -1.32
C LYS A 46 -42.82 -7.20 -1.60
N THR A 47 -43.29 -6.37 -2.52
CA THR A 47 -44.72 -6.30 -2.85
C THR A 47 -45.18 -7.59 -3.52
N VAL A 48 -44.37 -8.13 -4.44
CA VAL A 48 -44.64 -9.42 -5.09
C VAL A 48 -44.73 -10.52 -4.03
N ALA A 49 -43.74 -10.66 -3.15
CA ALA A 49 -43.79 -11.63 -2.04
C ALA A 49 -45.08 -11.54 -1.20
N ALA A 50 -45.49 -10.32 -0.82
CA ALA A 50 -46.72 -10.10 -0.08
C ALA A 50 -47.97 -10.51 -0.88
N THR A 51 -48.08 -10.09 -2.15
CA THR A 51 -49.22 -10.47 -3.00
C THR A 51 -49.34 -11.98 -3.17
N LEU A 52 -48.23 -12.70 -3.21
CA LEU A 52 -48.22 -14.14 -3.41
C LEU A 52 -48.62 -14.90 -2.17
N LEU A 53 -48.20 -14.44 -0.99
CA LEU A 53 -48.66 -15.00 0.27
C LEU A 53 -50.19 -14.89 0.36
N VAL A 54 -50.74 -13.74 -0.05
CA VAL A 54 -52.19 -13.52 -0.12
C VAL A 54 -52.87 -14.45 -1.13
N VAL A 55 -52.34 -14.57 -2.35
CA VAL A 55 -52.90 -15.45 -3.39
C VAL A 55 -52.84 -16.92 -2.96
N LEU A 56 -51.74 -17.36 -2.35
CA LEU A 56 -51.60 -18.72 -1.83
C LEU A 56 -52.59 -18.98 -0.69
N ALA A 57 -52.70 -18.07 0.27
CA ALA A 57 -53.68 -18.18 1.35
C ALA A 57 -55.13 -18.24 0.80
N SER A 58 -55.44 -17.43 -0.21
CA SER A 58 -56.75 -17.43 -0.89
C SER A 58 -57.02 -18.75 -1.63
N SER A 59 -56.00 -19.30 -2.30
CA SER A 59 -56.12 -20.58 -3.00
C SER A 59 -56.36 -21.74 -2.02
N LEU A 60 -55.62 -21.77 -0.90
CA LEU A 60 -55.78 -22.76 0.16
C LEU A 60 -57.15 -22.65 0.83
N TYR A 61 -57.60 -21.43 1.13
CA TYR A 61 -58.92 -21.18 1.70
C TYR A 61 -60.04 -21.66 0.77
N SER A 62 -59.94 -21.37 -0.53
CA SER A 62 -60.91 -21.82 -1.53
C SER A 62 -61.00 -23.35 -1.60
N ILE A 63 -59.86 -24.06 -1.60
CA ILE A 63 -59.83 -25.53 -1.61
C ILE A 63 -60.41 -26.10 -0.33
N ALA A 64 -60.04 -25.55 0.84
CA ALA A 64 -60.56 -25.99 2.13
C ALA A 64 -62.08 -25.81 2.23
N LYS A 65 -62.60 -24.67 1.76
CA LYS A 65 -64.04 -24.38 1.73
C LYS A 65 -64.81 -25.33 0.82
N ILE A 66 -64.30 -25.63 -0.37
CA ILE A 66 -64.94 -26.59 -1.30
C ILE A 66 -64.96 -27.99 -0.68
N ARG A 67 -63.86 -28.42 -0.04
CA ARG A 67 -63.82 -29.71 0.66
C ARG A 67 -64.85 -29.79 1.77
N HIS A 68 -64.97 -28.75 2.60
CA HIS A 68 -65.95 -28.73 3.69
C HIS A 68 -67.39 -28.83 3.15
N ARG A 69 -67.70 -28.15 2.04
CA ARG A 69 -69.04 -28.21 1.44
C ARG A 69 -69.36 -29.57 0.80
N ASN A 70 -68.36 -30.25 0.25
CA ASN A 70 -68.56 -31.57 -0.36
C ASN A 70 -68.74 -32.68 0.69
N LEU A 71 -68.20 -32.52 1.90
CA LEU A 71 -68.45 -33.47 3.00
C LEU A 71 -69.93 -33.47 3.43
N ASP A 72 -70.64 -32.36 3.24
CA ASP A 72 -72.04 -32.21 3.63
C ASP A 72 -73.05 -32.75 2.59
N ALA A 73 -72.63 -33.07 1.36
CA ALA A 73 -73.51 -33.50 0.26
C ALA A 73 -73.02 -34.82 -0.40
N PRO A 74 -73.41 -36.00 0.11
CA PRO A 74 -72.79 -37.28 -0.26
C PRO A 74 -73.24 -37.86 -1.60
N VAL A 75 -74.20 -37.26 -2.31
CA VAL A 75 -74.76 -37.81 -3.57
C VAL A 75 -73.98 -37.26 -4.77
N ALA A 76 -72.68 -37.58 -4.84
CA ALA A 76 -71.80 -37.11 -5.91
C ALA A 76 -71.91 -38.02 -7.14
N ASN A 77 -72.53 -37.50 -8.21
CA ASN A 77 -72.58 -38.11 -9.54
C ASN A 77 -71.15 -38.45 -10.02
N PRO A 78 -70.87 -39.63 -10.61
CA PRO A 78 -69.54 -39.95 -11.14
C PRO A 78 -68.98 -38.90 -12.11
N THR A 79 -69.86 -38.19 -12.83
CA THR A 79 -69.46 -37.08 -13.72
C THR A 79 -68.87 -35.90 -12.94
N ASP A 80 -69.44 -35.59 -11.77
CA ASP A 80 -68.94 -34.50 -10.92
C ASP A 80 -67.59 -34.85 -10.33
N GLN A 81 -67.31 -36.13 -10.04
CA GLN A 81 -66.00 -36.55 -9.57
C GLN A 81 -64.92 -36.20 -10.59
N VAL A 82 -65.11 -36.56 -11.87
CA VAL A 82 -64.12 -36.26 -12.93
C VAL A 82 -63.94 -34.76 -13.12
N LEU A 83 -65.02 -33.98 -13.08
CA LEU A 83 -64.94 -32.53 -13.22
C LEU A 83 -64.22 -31.88 -12.02
N VAL A 84 -64.48 -32.36 -10.80
CA VAL A 84 -63.79 -31.89 -9.58
C VAL A 84 -62.30 -32.22 -9.62
N TYR A 85 -61.91 -33.44 -10.03
CA TYR A 85 -60.48 -33.77 -10.18
C TYR A 85 -59.79 -32.89 -11.21
N LYS A 86 -60.46 -32.59 -12.34
CA LYS A 86 -59.93 -31.70 -13.37
C LYS A 86 -59.75 -30.27 -12.83
N HIS A 87 -60.74 -29.75 -12.12
CA HIS A 87 -60.68 -28.39 -11.57
C HIS A 87 -59.67 -28.27 -10.43
N MET A 88 -59.56 -29.31 -9.59
CA MET A 88 -58.58 -29.39 -8.52
C MET A 88 -57.15 -29.50 -9.08
N LEU A 89 -56.96 -30.27 -10.16
CA LEU A 89 -55.68 -30.36 -10.86
C LEU A 89 -55.33 -29.04 -11.57
N GLU A 90 -56.30 -28.37 -12.19
CA GLU A 90 -56.09 -27.05 -12.79
C GLU A 90 -55.70 -26.01 -11.73
N ALA A 91 -56.38 -25.97 -10.59
CA ALA A 91 -56.08 -25.06 -9.49
C ALA A 91 -54.69 -25.33 -8.87
N SER A 92 -54.33 -26.59 -8.66
CA SER A 92 -53.00 -26.93 -8.13
C SER A 92 -51.89 -26.59 -9.12
N LEU A 93 -52.14 -26.77 -10.41
CA LEU A 93 -51.19 -26.49 -11.47
C LEU A 93 -51.01 -24.97 -11.67
N MET A 94 -52.08 -24.18 -11.55
CA MET A 94 -51.97 -22.72 -11.44
C MET A 94 -51.12 -22.30 -10.22
N GLY A 95 -51.34 -22.93 -9.06
CA GLY A 95 -50.51 -22.71 -7.88
C GLY A 95 -49.03 -23.07 -8.10
N PHE A 96 -48.77 -24.14 -8.86
CA PHE A 96 -47.42 -24.58 -9.18
C PHE A 96 -46.70 -23.65 -10.16
N VAL A 97 -47.37 -23.19 -11.22
CA VAL A 97 -46.83 -22.16 -12.14
C VAL A 97 -46.53 -20.87 -11.39
N LEU A 98 -47.43 -20.46 -10.49
CA LEU A 98 -47.15 -19.32 -9.61
C LEU A 98 -45.87 -19.61 -8.82
N PHE A 99 -45.77 -20.74 -8.11
CA PHE A 99 -44.56 -21.09 -7.36
C PHE A 99 -43.28 -21.13 -8.21
N LEU A 100 -43.33 -21.69 -9.42
CA LEU A 100 -42.18 -21.78 -10.32
C LEU A 100 -41.75 -20.41 -10.82
N SER A 101 -42.68 -19.53 -11.19
CA SER A 101 -42.37 -18.16 -11.56
C SER A 101 -41.60 -17.43 -10.43
N LEU A 102 -41.90 -17.74 -9.17
CA LEU A 102 -41.20 -17.20 -8.00
C LEU A 102 -39.82 -17.82 -7.79
N MET A 103 -39.71 -19.13 -7.98
CA MET A 103 -38.42 -19.79 -7.92
C MET A 103 -37.48 -19.25 -8.98
N ILE A 104 -37.97 -19.04 -10.21
CA ILE A 104 -37.22 -18.39 -11.29
C ILE A 104 -36.84 -16.97 -10.89
N ASP A 105 -37.75 -16.21 -10.29
CA ASP A 105 -37.51 -14.85 -9.86
C ASP A 105 -36.38 -14.74 -8.81
N ARG A 106 -36.40 -15.63 -7.81
CA ARG A 106 -35.37 -15.72 -6.76
C ARG A 106 -34.05 -16.23 -7.31
N LEU A 107 -34.06 -17.30 -8.11
CA LEU A 107 -32.86 -17.85 -8.73
C LEU A 107 -32.18 -16.81 -9.60
N HIS A 108 -32.93 -16.02 -10.36
CA HIS A 108 -32.39 -14.95 -11.18
C HIS A 108 -31.65 -13.91 -10.32
N HIS A 109 -32.22 -13.52 -9.17
CA HIS A 109 -31.57 -12.60 -8.23
C HIS A 109 -30.24 -13.16 -7.70
N TYR A 110 -30.22 -14.40 -7.20
CA TYR A 110 -28.99 -15.06 -6.73
C TYR A 110 -27.92 -15.13 -7.83
N ILE A 111 -28.32 -15.45 -9.05
CA ILE A 111 -27.41 -15.61 -10.19
C ILE A 111 -26.88 -14.26 -10.69
N ARG A 112 -27.63 -13.17 -10.45
CA ARG A 112 -27.17 -11.80 -10.70
C ARG A 112 -26.17 -11.36 -9.63
N GLU A 113 -26.46 -11.59 -8.35
CA GLU A 113 -25.55 -11.26 -7.24
C GLU A 113 -24.23 -12.03 -7.34
N LEU A 114 -24.28 -13.34 -7.56
CA LEU A 114 -23.08 -14.17 -7.75
C LEU A 114 -22.17 -13.65 -8.88
N ARG A 115 -22.75 -13.03 -9.92
CA ARG A 115 -21.99 -12.46 -11.02
C ARG A 115 -21.42 -11.09 -10.73
N LEU A 116 -22.15 -10.24 -10.01
CA LEU A 116 -21.61 -8.98 -9.51
C LEU A 116 -20.43 -9.27 -8.59
N LEU A 117 -20.57 -10.25 -7.70
CA LEU A 117 -19.51 -10.69 -6.80
C LEU A 117 -18.30 -11.26 -7.57
N ARG A 118 -18.54 -12.10 -8.58
CA ARG A 118 -17.45 -12.63 -9.43
C ARG A 118 -16.73 -11.52 -10.20
N LYS A 119 -17.46 -10.55 -10.76
CA LYS A 119 -16.84 -9.41 -11.47
C LYS A 119 -16.06 -8.52 -10.51
N ALA A 120 -16.57 -8.28 -9.31
CA ALA A 120 -15.87 -7.55 -8.26
C ALA A 120 -14.59 -8.29 -7.84
N MET A 121 -14.65 -9.61 -7.70
CA MET A 121 -13.49 -10.45 -7.40
C MET A 121 -12.45 -10.43 -8.53
N GLU A 122 -12.87 -10.53 -9.79
CA GLU A 122 -11.96 -10.45 -10.94
C GLU A 122 -11.32 -9.07 -11.05
N ALA A 123 -12.06 -7.99 -10.75
CA ALA A 123 -11.54 -6.63 -10.70
C ALA A 123 -10.52 -6.47 -9.54
N ALA A 124 -10.86 -6.96 -8.34
CA ALA A 124 -9.97 -6.95 -7.18
C ALA A 124 -8.69 -7.77 -7.46
N LYS A 125 -8.79 -8.92 -8.14
CA LYS A 125 -7.63 -9.73 -8.55
C LYS A 125 -6.77 -9.04 -9.59
N LYS A 126 -7.36 -8.26 -10.51
CA LYS A 126 -6.58 -7.43 -11.45
C LYS A 126 -5.86 -6.30 -10.71
N GLN A 127 -6.52 -5.66 -9.74
CA GLN A 127 -5.91 -4.64 -8.91
C GLN A 127 -4.77 -5.21 -8.05
N SER A 128 -4.93 -6.40 -7.48
CA SER A 128 -3.87 -7.05 -6.70
C SER A 128 -2.67 -7.42 -7.57
N ARG A 129 -2.89 -7.89 -8.81
CA ARG A 129 -1.80 -8.15 -9.77
C ARG A 129 -1.07 -6.88 -10.17
N SER A 130 -1.79 -5.77 -10.35
CA SER A 130 -1.16 -4.47 -10.63
C SER A 130 -0.31 -4.01 -9.44
N PHE A 131 -0.78 -4.22 -8.22
CA PHE A 131 -0.03 -3.93 -7.00
C PHE A 131 1.21 -4.83 -6.86
N GLU A 132 1.09 -6.11 -7.19
CA GLU A 132 2.20 -7.07 -7.18
C GLU A 132 3.28 -6.73 -8.22
N GLY A 133 2.88 -6.25 -9.41
CA GLY A 133 3.80 -5.68 -10.40
C GLY A 133 4.58 -4.48 -9.83
N GLY A 134 3.89 -3.55 -9.15
CA GLY A 134 4.55 -2.44 -8.45
C GLY A 134 5.46 -2.90 -7.31
N LYS A 135 5.09 -3.97 -6.59
CA LYS A 135 5.92 -4.56 -5.55
C LYS A 135 7.23 -5.14 -6.11
N SER A 136 7.24 -5.66 -7.34
CA SER A 136 8.48 -6.12 -7.99
C SER A 136 9.45 -4.96 -8.28
N VAL A 137 8.94 -3.81 -8.72
CA VAL A 137 9.74 -2.59 -8.93
C VAL A 137 10.30 -2.09 -7.60
N SER A 138 9.44 -1.97 -6.58
CA SER A 138 9.87 -1.56 -5.23
C SER A 138 10.87 -2.55 -4.60
N ALA A 139 10.73 -3.86 -4.86
CA ALA A 139 11.70 -4.86 -4.41
C ALA A 139 13.06 -4.72 -5.11
N ALA A 140 13.08 -4.32 -6.38
CA ALA A 140 14.32 -4.03 -7.10
C ALA A 140 15.00 -2.75 -6.55
N GLU A 141 14.23 -1.69 -6.32
CA GLU A 141 14.72 -0.45 -5.69
C GLU A 141 15.26 -0.71 -4.28
N HIS A 142 14.55 -1.49 -3.47
CA HIS A 142 15.01 -1.87 -2.14
C HIS A 142 16.30 -2.68 -2.18
N LYS A 143 16.49 -3.56 -3.18
CA LYS A 143 17.75 -4.29 -3.35
C LYS A 143 18.91 -3.37 -3.72
N ALA A 144 18.70 -2.44 -4.65
CA ALA A 144 19.71 -1.45 -5.03
C ALA A 144 20.10 -0.56 -3.84
N LEU A 145 19.13 -0.07 -3.07
CA LEU A 145 19.40 0.72 -1.87
C LEU A 145 20.16 -0.08 -0.79
N VAL A 146 19.85 -1.36 -0.60
CA VAL A 146 20.59 -2.23 0.33
C VAL A 146 22.05 -2.41 -0.12
N GLU A 147 22.28 -2.56 -1.43
CA GLU A 147 23.63 -2.67 -2.00
C GLU A 147 24.43 -1.36 -1.85
N GLU A 148 23.79 -0.21 -2.08
CA GLU A 148 24.40 1.11 -1.85
C GLU A 148 24.77 1.32 -0.38
N ILE A 149 23.88 0.94 0.56
CA ILE A 149 24.18 0.99 2.00
C ILE A 149 25.38 0.08 2.32
N ALA A 150 25.43 -1.12 1.73
CA ALA A 150 26.56 -2.04 1.93
C ALA A 150 27.87 -1.49 1.35
N MET A 151 27.83 -0.75 0.25
CA MET A 151 29.01 -0.11 -0.36
C MET A 151 29.48 1.14 0.41
N LEU A 152 28.55 1.91 0.98
CA LEU A 152 28.86 3.14 1.71
C LEU A 152 29.41 2.88 3.11
N LYS A 153 28.94 1.84 3.81
CA LYS A 153 29.46 1.45 5.13
C LYS A 153 30.99 1.33 5.22
N PRO A 154 31.68 0.55 4.38
CA PRO A 154 33.14 0.42 4.46
C PRO A 154 33.87 1.71 4.06
N LYS A 155 33.26 2.57 3.23
CA LYS A 155 33.84 3.89 2.91
C LYS A 155 33.83 4.82 4.11
N ILE A 156 32.75 4.78 4.90
CA ILE A 156 32.66 5.55 6.15
C ILE A 156 33.71 5.07 7.15
N GLU A 157 33.83 3.75 7.36
CA GLU A 157 34.83 3.16 8.25
C GLU A 157 36.27 3.51 7.84
N LYS A 158 36.56 3.47 6.53
CA LYS A 158 37.86 3.88 6.00
C LYS A 158 38.14 5.36 6.30
N LEU A 159 37.20 6.26 6.01
CA LEU A 159 37.37 7.70 6.26
C LEU A 159 37.52 8.01 7.75
N GLU A 160 36.81 7.27 8.61
CA GLU A 160 36.94 7.39 10.07
C GLU A 160 38.37 7.05 10.53
N SER A 161 38.95 5.95 10.01
CA SER A 161 40.35 5.58 10.32
C SER A 161 41.38 6.58 9.78
N GLU A 162 41.12 7.20 8.62
CA GLU A 162 41.99 8.25 8.06
C GLU A 162 41.95 9.51 8.95
N CYS A 163 40.76 9.92 9.41
CA CYS A 163 40.60 11.03 10.36
C CYS A 163 41.31 10.77 11.69
N GLU A 164 41.23 9.55 12.24
CA GLU A 164 41.91 9.20 13.49
C GLU A 164 43.43 9.23 13.35
N MET A 165 43.96 8.72 12.22
CA MET A 165 45.38 8.82 11.91
C MET A 165 45.85 10.27 11.80
N GLU A 166 45.14 11.10 11.03
CA GLU A 166 45.51 12.52 10.87
C GLU A 166 45.40 13.28 12.19
N ALA A 167 44.42 12.97 13.04
CA ALA A 167 44.33 13.55 14.38
C ALA A 167 45.54 13.17 15.27
N SER A 168 46.03 11.93 15.17
CA SER A 168 47.23 11.50 15.91
C SER A 168 48.50 12.19 15.40
N LYS A 169 48.63 12.37 14.07
CA LYS A 169 49.74 13.11 13.45
C LYS A 169 49.71 14.57 13.85
N ALA A 170 48.53 15.21 13.84
CA ALA A 170 48.37 16.60 14.26
C ALA A 170 48.84 16.81 15.70
N LYS A 171 48.46 15.92 16.62
CA LYS A 171 48.95 15.96 18.02
C LYS A 171 50.46 15.77 18.12
N ALA A 172 51.03 14.85 17.34
CA ALA A 172 52.48 14.64 17.33
C ALA A 172 53.22 15.89 16.84
N LEU A 173 52.75 16.51 15.76
CA LEU A 173 53.28 17.76 15.22
C LEU A 173 53.11 18.92 16.20
N GLU A 174 51.98 19.03 16.90
CA GLU A 174 51.78 20.03 17.96
C GLU A 174 52.84 19.87 19.06
N THR A 175 53.12 18.64 19.51
CA THR A 175 54.15 18.39 20.54
C THR A 175 55.56 18.73 20.05
N GLU A 176 55.86 18.48 18.77
CA GLU A 176 57.14 18.83 18.15
C GLU A 176 57.30 20.35 18.03
N VAL A 177 56.24 21.06 17.61
CA VAL A 177 56.22 22.53 17.54
C VAL A 177 56.37 23.14 18.94
N GLU A 178 55.71 22.60 19.96
CA GLU A 178 55.87 23.04 21.34
C GLU A 178 57.31 22.82 21.87
N ALA A 179 57.93 21.69 21.53
CA ALA A 179 59.31 21.39 21.90
C ALA A 179 60.29 22.38 21.23
N LEU A 180 60.13 22.60 19.91
CA LEU A 180 60.93 23.59 19.16
C LEU A 180 60.72 25.00 19.69
N ARG A 181 59.48 25.36 20.05
CA ARG A 181 59.18 26.65 20.65
C ARG A 181 59.93 26.83 21.97
N LYS A 182 59.90 25.85 22.88
CA LYS A 182 60.66 25.89 24.14
C LYS A 182 62.16 26.01 23.89
N GLN A 183 62.68 25.31 22.89
CA GLN A 183 64.09 25.41 22.50
C GLN A 183 64.44 26.81 22.00
N SER A 184 63.58 27.42 21.18
CA SER A 184 63.75 28.78 20.67
C SER A 184 63.69 29.83 21.79
N GLU A 185 62.80 29.65 22.77
CA GLU A 185 62.71 30.51 23.95
C GLU A 185 63.99 30.41 24.80
N GLY A 186 64.56 29.21 24.94
CA GLY A 186 65.85 28.99 25.60
C GLY A 186 67.01 29.72 24.90
N PHE A 187 67.12 29.59 23.57
CA PHE A 187 68.13 30.30 22.80
C PHE A 187 67.97 31.83 22.87
N LEU A 188 66.73 32.32 22.90
CA LEU A 188 66.45 33.75 23.01
C LEU A 188 66.91 34.31 24.38
N MET A 189 66.69 33.57 25.47
CA MET A 189 67.20 33.96 26.80
C MET A 189 68.73 33.97 26.87
N GLU A 190 69.39 32.99 26.26
CA GLU A 190 70.86 32.97 26.17
C GLU A 190 71.38 34.18 25.38
N TYR A 191 70.74 34.50 24.26
CA TYR A 191 71.07 35.67 23.45
C TYR A 191 70.93 36.98 24.22
N ASP A 192 69.81 37.17 24.95
CA ASP A 192 69.59 38.36 25.78
C ASP A 192 70.64 38.48 26.90
N ARG A 193 71.00 37.35 27.53
CA ARG A 193 72.07 37.31 28.55
C ARG A 193 73.42 37.70 27.95
N LEU A 194 73.78 37.14 26.79
CA LEU A 194 75.01 37.46 26.06
C LEU A 194 75.07 38.94 25.66
N LEU A 195 73.93 39.54 25.28
CA LEU A 195 73.83 40.98 25.00
C LEU A 195 74.06 41.82 26.26
N ALA A 196 73.44 41.46 27.38
CA ALA A 196 73.62 42.16 28.66
C ALA A 196 75.07 42.08 29.15
N ASP A 197 75.68 40.90 29.07
CA ASP A 197 77.09 40.72 29.44
C ASP A 197 78.02 41.54 28.53
N ASN A 198 77.76 41.59 27.21
CA ASN A 198 78.51 42.44 26.29
C ASN A 198 78.38 43.93 26.60
N GLN A 199 77.18 44.39 26.97
CA GLN A 199 76.96 45.78 27.39
C GLN A 199 77.72 46.10 28.68
N ASN A 200 77.73 45.17 29.64
CA ASN A 200 78.45 45.33 30.91
C ASN A 200 79.98 45.35 30.70
N LEU A 201 80.50 44.54 29.78
CA LEU A 201 81.92 44.59 29.40
C LEU A 201 82.29 45.92 28.72
N ARG A 202 81.41 46.47 27.87
CA ARG A 202 81.61 47.79 27.26
C ARG A 202 81.59 48.92 28.29
N SER A 203 80.68 48.88 29.27
CA SER A 203 80.62 49.88 30.34
C SER A 203 81.83 49.79 31.29
N GLN A 204 82.29 48.58 31.63
CA GLN A 204 83.53 48.38 32.39
C GLN A 204 84.77 48.86 31.63
N GLY A 205 84.86 48.59 30.33
CA GLY A 205 85.93 49.12 29.47
C GLY A 205 85.94 50.64 29.41
N ALA A 206 84.76 51.27 29.33
CA ALA A 206 84.62 52.73 29.37
C ALA A 206 84.96 53.33 30.75
N LEU A 207 84.64 52.66 31.85
CA LEU A 207 85.02 53.11 33.20
C LEU A 207 86.52 52.95 33.48
N ARG A 208 87.15 51.89 32.97
CA ARG A 208 88.59 51.64 33.14
C ARG A 208 89.45 52.49 32.21
N HIS A 209 88.87 53.02 31.14
CA HIS A 209 89.45 54.04 30.29
C HIS A 209 88.63 55.33 30.42
N GLY A 210 88.86 56.06 31.52
CA GLY A 210 88.59 57.50 31.57
C GLY A 210 89.12 58.20 30.31
N PRO A 211 88.56 59.35 29.91
CA PRO A 211 88.51 59.79 28.52
C PRO A 211 89.87 60.27 27.98
N ASP A 212 90.78 59.33 27.74
CA ASP A 212 92.10 59.53 27.16
C ASP A 212 92.18 58.94 25.73
N LYS A 213 91.03 58.74 25.09
CA LYS A 213 90.94 58.32 23.68
C LYS A 213 90.20 59.29 22.78
N ARG A 214 89.87 60.50 23.26
CA ARG A 214 89.49 61.57 22.32
C ARG A 214 90.66 61.99 21.42
N GLU A 215 91.92 61.69 21.78
CA GLU A 215 93.05 61.93 20.90
C GLU A 215 93.34 60.79 19.91
N LEU A 216 92.94 59.53 20.19
CA LEU A 216 93.19 58.44 19.24
C LEU A 216 92.17 58.36 18.08
N CYS A 217 90.96 58.88 18.27
CA CYS A 217 89.94 58.91 17.20
C CYS A 217 90.23 59.93 16.08
N GLN A 218 91.17 60.86 16.25
CA GLN A 218 91.62 61.67 15.11
C GLN A 218 92.61 60.94 14.20
N VAL A 219 93.30 59.89 14.68
CA VAL A 219 94.34 59.22 13.87
C VAL A 219 93.78 58.06 13.05
N THR A 220 92.71 57.38 13.48
CA THR A 220 92.20 56.22 12.73
C THR A 220 91.15 56.55 11.68
N HIS A 221 90.53 57.75 11.72
CA HIS A 221 89.55 58.14 10.70
C HIS A 221 90.22 58.57 9.37
N SER A 222 91.54 58.77 9.35
CA SER A 222 92.31 59.01 8.12
C SER A 222 92.68 57.75 7.34
N GLU A 223 92.67 56.56 7.94
CA GLU A 223 93.15 55.35 7.23
C GLU A 223 92.05 54.51 6.58
N TRP A 224 90.78 54.62 6.97
CA TRP A 224 89.71 53.79 6.41
C TRP A 224 88.81 54.47 5.36
N VAL A 225 89.11 55.72 4.98
CA VAL A 225 88.43 56.39 3.85
C VAL A 225 89.10 56.07 2.50
N TYR A 226 90.26 55.38 2.48
CA TYR A 226 90.98 55.06 1.24
C TYR A 226 90.77 53.64 0.67
N ILE A 227 89.81 52.89 1.21
CA ILE A 227 89.34 51.62 0.64
C ILE A 227 87.81 51.66 0.83
N ALA A 228 87.01 52.32 -0.01
CA ALA A 228 86.70 52.02 -1.42
C ALA A 228 86.29 50.55 -1.64
#